data_AF-A0A1W9W6K9-F1
#
_entry.id   AF-A0A1W9W6K9-F1
#
_cell.length_a   1.000
_cell.length_b   1.000
_cell.length_c   1.000
_cell.angle_alpha   90.00
_cell.angle_beta   90.00
_cell.angle_gamma   90.00
#
_symmetry.space_group_name_H-M   'P 1'
#
loop_
_entity.id
_entity.type
_entity.pdbx_description
1 polymer ?
#
loop_
_entity_poly.entity_id
_entity_poly.type
_entity_poly.pdbx_seq_one_letter_code
_entity_poly.pdbx_strand_id
1 'polypeptide(L)'
;METDIHMKGVSGNPNNTYATNDTYATWGAMTALTQEVKLQGRAFRELKNDLAPLSTLGSTLGPTLDNLSAAHRDAVSDAGKVADLAHTVLADRKKALKTEADLRARNEVLNVLLDTRERLIIGLKSTEESRLELESGVTKNWFRKRRAGKKADIMQAVDIILSLKKGYRLGLERLDETILKWGVAEIPCQGKPFDPNVMTAVDMEEREDILDGTVLEVFRTGYTLNHETLRPAQVKVARAPMNPKEKI
;
A
#
# COMPACT_ATOMS: atom_id res chain seq x y z
N MET A 1 28.92 -14.81 -54.74
CA MET A 1 28.25 -15.75 -53.82
C MET A 1 28.11 -15.01 -52.51
N GLU A 2 26.95 -14.37 -52.37
CA GLU A 2 26.59 -13.40 -51.35
C GLU A 2 25.48 -14.08 -50.54
N THR A 3 25.67 -14.23 -49.22
CA THR A 3 24.65 -14.82 -48.36
C THR A 3 24.06 -13.73 -47.48
N ASP A 4 22.93 -13.21 -47.93
CA ASP A 4 21.99 -12.38 -47.18
C ASP A 4 21.41 -13.17 -46.00
N ILE A 5 21.57 -12.64 -44.79
CA ILE A 5 20.79 -13.05 -43.63
C ILE A 5 19.84 -11.91 -43.28
N HIS A 6 18.56 -12.18 -43.54
CA HIS A 6 17.40 -11.34 -43.30
C HIS A 6 17.21 -11.05 -41.79
N MET A 7 17.50 -9.82 -41.35
CA MET A 7 17.05 -9.31 -40.05
C MET A 7 15.65 -8.70 -40.21
N LYS A 8 14.64 -9.41 -39.73
CA LYS A 8 13.23 -8.95 -39.69
C LYS A 8 13.11 -7.86 -38.64
N GLY A 9 12.93 -6.61 -39.08
CA GLY A 9 12.58 -5.50 -38.20
C GLY A 9 11.20 -5.72 -37.55
N VAL A 10 11.16 -5.73 -36.22
CA VAL A 10 9.90 -5.71 -35.45
C VAL A 10 9.37 -4.29 -35.49
N SER A 11 8.27 -4.10 -36.23
CA SER A 11 7.48 -2.86 -36.25
C SER A 11 6.83 -2.63 -34.88
N GLY A 12 7.22 -1.54 -34.21
CA GLY A 12 6.66 -1.10 -32.93
C GLY A 12 5.41 -0.23 -33.12
N ASN A 13 4.34 -0.62 -32.44
CA ASN A 13 3.05 0.08 -32.38
C ASN A 13 3.18 1.44 -31.66
N PRO A 14 2.71 2.57 -32.23
CA PRO A 14 2.91 3.93 -31.68
C PRO A 14 2.06 4.28 -30.43
N ASN A 15 1.28 3.35 -29.86
CA ASN A 15 0.37 3.64 -28.72
C ASN A 15 0.77 3.01 -27.37
N ASN A 16 2.06 2.72 -27.13
CA ASN A 16 2.50 2.21 -25.83
C ASN A 16 3.13 3.32 -24.96
N THR A 17 2.30 4.04 -24.20
CA THR A 17 2.70 5.06 -23.22
C THR A 17 3.18 4.49 -21.87
N TYR A 18 3.74 3.29 -21.87
CA TYR A 18 4.56 2.79 -20.77
C TYR A 18 6.02 2.74 -21.19
N ALA A 19 6.61 3.92 -21.39
CA ALA A 19 8.04 4.12 -21.21
C ALA A 19 8.35 3.90 -19.73
N THR A 20 8.35 2.64 -19.32
CA THR A 20 8.91 2.22 -18.04
C THR A 20 10.33 2.75 -18.01
N ASN A 21 10.61 3.62 -17.05
CA ASN A 21 11.96 4.04 -16.70
C ASN A 21 12.75 2.77 -16.41
N ASP A 22 13.46 2.26 -17.42
CA ASP A 22 14.30 1.10 -17.27
C ASP A 22 15.55 1.54 -16.51
N THR A 23 15.43 1.51 -15.19
CA THR A 23 16.51 1.80 -14.24
C THR A 23 17.69 0.88 -14.48
N TYR A 24 17.48 -0.32 -15.05
CA TYR A 24 18.55 -1.23 -15.42
C TYR A 24 19.23 -0.84 -16.73
N ALA A 25 18.49 -0.38 -17.74
CA ALA A 25 19.09 0.15 -18.98
C ALA A 25 19.90 1.42 -18.73
N THR A 26 19.36 2.36 -17.93
CA THR A 26 20.09 3.58 -17.53
C THR A 26 21.32 3.25 -16.68
N TRP A 27 21.21 2.28 -15.78
CA TRP A 27 22.35 1.78 -14.99
C TRP A 27 23.41 1.07 -15.84
N GLY A 28 22.97 0.26 -16.81
CA GLY A 28 23.85 -0.37 -17.79
C GLY A 28 24.58 0.65 -18.64
N ALA A 29 23.88 1.71 -19.08
CA ALA A 29 24.47 2.81 -19.84
C ALA A 29 25.49 3.61 -19.02
N MET A 30 25.19 3.97 -17.76
CA MET A 30 26.14 4.65 -16.87
C MET A 30 27.39 3.80 -16.60
N THR A 31 27.21 2.50 -16.40
CA THR A 31 28.32 1.57 -16.17
C THR A 31 29.18 1.43 -17.42
N ALA A 32 28.57 1.29 -18.61
CA ALA A 32 29.26 1.22 -19.89
C ALA A 32 30.06 2.50 -20.17
N LEU A 33 29.44 3.67 -19.96
CA LEU A 33 30.10 4.97 -20.14
C LEU A 33 31.30 5.12 -19.19
N THR A 34 31.17 4.69 -17.94
CA THR A 34 32.27 4.68 -16.97
C THR A 34 33.43 3.78 -17.42
N GLN A 35 33.12 2.61 -18.01
CA GLN A 35 34.14 1.71 -18.56
C GLN A 35 34.81 2.28 -19.82
N GLU A 36 34.04 2.89 -20.71
CA GLU A 36 34.54 3.53 -21.94
C GLU A 36 35.48 4.69 -21.62
N VAL A 37 35.11 5.56 -20.67
CA VAL A 37 35.96 6.67 -20.19
C VAL A 37 37.27 6.14 -19.58
N LYS A 38 37.24 4.99 -18.88
CA LYS A 38 38.46 4.33 -18.37
C LYS A 38 39.33 3.77 -19.50
N LEU A 39 38.73 3.18 -20.54
CA LEU A 39 39.44 2.66 -21.70
C LEU A 39 40.11 3.79 -22.50
N GLN A 40 39.40 4.88 -22.73
CA GLN A 40 39.93 6.09 -23.38
C GLN A 40 41.11 6.68 -22.60
N GLY A 41 41.03 6.70 -21.27
CA GLY A 41 42.15 7.13 -20.42
C GLY A 41 43.39 6.23 -20.50
N ARG A 42 43.24 4.93 -20.80
CA ARG A 42 44.37 4.01 -21.05
C ARG A 42 44.96 4.24 -22.44
N ALA A 43 44.13 4.31 -23.47
CA ALA A 43 44.56 4.55 -24.85
C ALA A 43 45.29 5.90 -25.00
N PHE A 44 44.81 6.96 -24.32
CA PHE A 44 45.48 8.25 -24.31
C PHE A 44 46.85 8.21 -23.59
N ARG A 45 46.97 7.41 -22.53
CA ARG A 45 48.23 7.22 -21.82
C ARG A 45 49.26 6.48 -22.69
N GLU A 46 48.81 5.47 -23.42
CA GLU A 46 49.63 4.75 -24.40
C GLU A 46 50.10 5.70 -25.51
N LEU A 47 49.18 6.46 -26.11
CA LEU A 47 49.50 7.48 -27.11
C LEU A 47 50.52 8.51 -26.57
N LYS A 48 50.33 8.99 -25.35
CA LYS A 48 51.30 9.91 -24.71
C LYS A 48 52.68 9.27 -24.56
N ASN A 49 52.75 8.00 -24.19
CA ASN A 49 54.02 7.27 -24.07
C ASN A 49 54.68 7.09 -25.45
N ASP A 50 53.89 6.79 -26.48
CA ASP A 50 54.37 6.63 -27.86
C ASP A 50 54.85 7.95 -28.47
N LEU A 51 54.22 9.07 -28.09
CA LEU A 51 54.62 10.42 -28.51
C LEU A 51 55.72 11.02 -27.61
N ALA A 52 56.08 10.39 -26.50
CA ALA A 52 57.13 10.88 -25.59
C ALA A 52 58.47 11.16 -26.30
N PRO A 53 58.95 10.36 -27.28
CA PRO A 53 60.17 10.66 -28.03
C PRO A 53 60.07 11.94 -28.87
N LEU A 54 58.87 12.29 -29.33
CA LEU A 54 58.57 13.46 -30.17
C LEU A 54 58.29 14.74 -29.36
N SER A 55 58.13 14.63 -28.05
CA SER A 55 57.95 15.79 -27.16
C SER A 55 59.13 16.78 -27.18
N THR A 56 60.29 16.32 -27.66
CA THR A 56 61.50 17.13 -27.85
C THR A 56 61.48 17.98 -29.14
N LEU A 57 60.53 17.75 -30.06
CA LEU A 57 60.43 18.44 -31.35
C LEU A 57 59.67 19.78 -31.31
N GLY A 58 59.20 20.25 -30.15
CA GLY A 58 58.64 21.60 -30.02
C GLY A 58 58.22 21.97 -28.60
N SER A 59 58.60 23.18 -28.16
CA SER A 59 58.36 23.72 -26.80
C SER A 59 56.88 23.90 -26.41
N THR A 60 55.96 23.76 -27.38
CA THR A 60 54.52 23.97 -27.21
C THR A 60 53.72 22.67 -27.09
N LEU A 61 54.25 21.55 -27.61
CA LEU A 61 53.54 20.27 -27.66
C LEU A 61 53.57 19.49 -26.34
N GLY A 62 54.68 19.56 -25.60
CA GLY A 62 54.78 18.94 -24.27
C GLY A 62 53.73 19.46 -23.27
N PRO A 63 53.68 20.78 -22.99
CA PRO A 63 52.75 21.36 -22.02
C PRO A 63 51.27 21.16 -22.40
N THR A 64 50.94 21.18 -23.70
CA THR A 64 49.58 20.97 -24.18
C THR A 64 49.12 19.52 -23.99
N LEU A 65 50.00 18.55 -24.25
CA LEU A 65 49.72 17.13 -24.04
C LEU A 65 49.60 16.80 -22.53
N ASP A 66 50.41 17.45 -21.69
CA ASP A 66 50.33 17.30 -20.23
C ASP A 66 49.03 17.88 -19.67
N ASN A 67 48.62 19.06 -20.10
CA ASN A 67 47.36 19.69 -19.69
C ASN A 67 46.14 18.87 -20.11
N LEU A 68 46.13 18.34 -21.35
CA LEU A 68 45.06 17.47 -21.83
C LEU A 68 45.00 16.15 -21.03
N SER A 69 46.15 15.59 -20.66
CA SER A 69 46.23 14.40 -19.81
C SER A 69 45.66 14.65 -18.41
N ALA A 70 45.95 15.81 -17.82
CA ALA A 70 45.44 16.21 -16.52
C ALA A 70 43.91 16.39 -16.57
N ALA A 71 43.40 17.17 -17.54
CA ALA A 71 41.98 17.41 -17.72
C ALA A 71 41.18 16.11 -17.91
N HIS A 72 41.72 15.14 -18.68
CA HIS A 72 41.07 13.84 -18.85
C HIS A 72 41.10 12.99 -17.57
N ARG A 73 42.17 13.04 -16.78
CA ARG A 73 42.25 12.32 -15.50
C ARG A 73 41.21 12.84 -14.52
N ASP A 74 41.03 14.15 -14.46
CA ASP A 74 40.04 14.80 -13.59
C ASP A 74 38.62 14.43 -14.03
N ALA A 75 38.33 14.47 -15.33
CA ALA A 75 37.04 14.03 -15.88
C ALA A 75 36.71 12.55 -15.55
N VAL A 76 37.68 11.64 -15.61
CA VAL A 76 37.51 10.23 -15.22
C VAL A 76 37.24 10.11 -13.71
N SER A 77 37.94 10.90 -12.89
CA SER A 77 37.74 10.91 -11.43
C SER A 77 36.34 11.40 -11.07
N ASP A 78 35.88 12.47 -11.70
CA ASP A 78 34.55 13.04 -11.46
C ASP A 78 33.45 12.12 -11.95
N ALA A 79 33.62 11.47 -13.11
CA ALA A 79 32.70 10.43 -13.56
C ALA A 79 32.61 9.25 -12.56
N GLY A 80 33.74 8.84 -11.98
CA GLY A 80 33.77 7.82 -10.93
C GLY A 80 32.99 8.23 -9.68
N LYS A 81 33.20 9.47 -9.18
CA LYS A 81 32.46 10.00 -8.03
C LYS A 81 30.95 10.07 -8.30
N VAL A 82 30.54 10.49 -9.50
CA VAL A 82 29.12 10.55 -9.88
C VAL A 82 28.50 9.15 -9.91
N ALA A 83 29.21 8.16 -10.45
CA ALA A 83 28.76 6.77 -10.44
C ALA A 83 28.60 6.24 -9.01
N ASP A 84 29.59 6.46 -8.13
CA ASP A 84 29.55 6.03 -6.73
C ASP A 84 28.37 6.66 -5.98
N LEU A 85 28.13 7.97 -6.17
CA LEU A 85 26.97 8.67 -5.61
C LEU A 85 25.64 8.12 -6.14
N ALA A 86 25.55 7.81 -7.44
CA ALA A 86 24.35 7.21 -8.01
C ALA A 86 24.07 5.83 -7.39
N HIS A 87 25.11 5.02 -7.17
CA HIS A 87 24.97 3.71 -6.54
C HIS A 87 24.43 3.78 -5.11
N THR A 88 24.93 4.73 -4.30
CA THR A 88 24.46 4.88 -2.90
C THR A 88 23.01 5.33 -2.85
N VAL A 89 22.64 6.34 -3.64
CA VAL A 89 21.26 6.85 -3.72
C VAL A 89 20.28 5.75 -4.16
N LEU A 90 20.65 4.95 -5.17
CA LEU A 90 19.82 3.84 -5.64
C LEU A 90 19.70 2.72 -4.59
N ALA A 91 20.78 2.40 -3.89
CA ALA A 91 20.76 1.41 -2.82
C ALA A 91 19.85 1.83 -1.67
N ASP A 92 19.92 3.09 -1.25
CA ASP A 92 19.07 3.64 -0.19
C ASP A 92 17.61 3.74 -0.64
N ARG A 93 17.37 4.16 -1.88
CA ARG A 93 16.01 4.17 -2.45
C ARG A 93 15.42 2.78 -2.51
N LYS A 94 16.18 1.77 -2.92
CA LYS A 94 15.74 0.37 -2.95
C LYS A 94 15.39 -0.14 -1.55
N LYS A 95 16.21 0.19 -0.54
CA LYS A 95 15.90 -0.14 0.86
C LYS A 95 14.60 0.51 1.31
N ALA A 96 14.42 1.81 1.07
CA ALA A 96 13.22 2.55 1.43
C ALA A 96 11.95 1.99 0.75
N LEU A 97 12.05 1.63 -0.53
CA LEU A 97 10.95 1.00 -1.27
C LEU A 97 10.61 -0.38 -0.70
N LYS A 98 11.62 -1.17 -0.30
CA LYS A 98 11.39 -2.47 0.32
C LYS A 98 10.69 -2.32 1.68
N THR A 99 11.16 -1.40 2.52
CA THR A 99 10.52 -1.15 3.83
C THR A 99 9.09 -0.67 3.67
N GLU A 100 8.83 0.22 2.72
CA GLU A 100 7.48 0.69 2.38
C GLU A 100 6.58 -0.45 1.89
N ALA A 101 7.10 -1.32 1.01
CA ALA A 101 6.37 -2.50 0.54
C ALA A 101 6.04 -3.48 1.68
N ASP A 102 7.00 -3.71 2.59
CA ASP A 102 6.80 -4.57 3.76
C ASP A 102 5.71 -3.99 4.70
N LEU A 103 5.69 -2.67 4.91
CA LEU A 103 4.66 -1.99 5.69
C LEU A 103 3.27 -2.14 5.03
N ARG A 104 3.18 -1.93 3.71
CA ARG A 104 1.92 -2.10 2.96
C ARG A 104 1.40 -3.53 3.04
N ALA A 105 2.27 -4.53 2.87
CA ALA A 105 1.88 -5.93 2.98
C ALA A 105 1.33 -6.26 4.37
N ARG A 106 1.94 -5.73 5.44
CA ARG A 106 1.45 -5.89 6.81
C ARG A 106 0.08 -5.25 7.01
N ASN A 107 -0.11 -4.02 6.53
CA ASN A 107 -1.40 -3.32 6.63
C ASN A 107 -2.50 -4.05 5.85
N GLU A 108 -2.18 -4.64 4.71
CA GLU A 108 -3.14 -5.44 3.93
C GLU A 108 -3.58 -6.69 4.70
N VAL A 109 -2.64 -7.42 5.28
CA VAL A 109 -2.96 -8.59 6.13
C VAL A 109 -3.84 -8.16 7.32
N LEU A 110 -3.52 -7.04 7.96
CA LEU A 110 -4.33 -6.48 9.04
C LEU A 110 -5.75 -6.15 8.57
N ASN A 111 -5.92 -5.50 7.41
CA ASN A 111 -7.24 -5.19 6.87
C ASN A 111 -8.07 -6.46 6.61
N VAL A 112 -7.46 -7.53 6.09
CA VAL A 112 -8.13 -8.83 5.91
C VAL A 112 -8.56 -9.40 7.26
N LEU A 113 -7.71 -9.32 8.30
CA LEU A 113 -8.08 -9.76 9.65
C LEU A 113 -9.24 -8.92 10.21
N LEU A 114 -9.23 -7.61 10.02
CA LEU A 114 -10.32 -6.73 10.47
C LEU A 114 -11.63 -7.00 9.73
N ASP A 115 -11.58 -7.34 8.44
CA ASP A 115 -12.78 -7.72 7.68
C ASP A 115 -13.30 -9.11 8.09
N THR A 116 -12.44 -10.03 8.51
CA THR A 116 -12.89 -11.30 9.10
C THR A 116 -13.51 -11.09 10.48
N ARG A 117 -12.97 -10.17 11.30
CA ARG A 117 -13.58 -9.73 12.57
C ARG A 117 -15.02 -9.28 12.35
N GLU A 118 -15.22 -8.36 11.41
CA GLU A 118 -16.54 -7.79 11.11
C GLU A 118 -17.55 -8.88 10.72
N ARG A 119 -17.14 -9.83 9.87
CA ARG A 119 -17.98 -10.96 9.49
C ARG A 119 -18.35 -11.86 10.66
N LEU A 120 -17.44 -12.06 11.62
CA LEU A 120 -17.73 -12.82 12.84
C LEU A 120 -18.70 -12.07 13.76
N ILE A 121 -18.61 -10.75 13.86
CA ILE A 121 -19.57 -9.90 14.59
C ILE A 121 -20.95 -10.02 13.97
N ILE A 122 -21.05 -9.88 12.65
CA ILE A 122 -22.31 -10.04 11.90
C ILE A 122 -22.90 -11.43 12.12
N GLY A 123 -22.07 -12.48 12.01
CA GLY A 123 -22.48 -13.86 12.28
C GLY A 123 -23.00 -14.04 13.70
N LEU A 124 -22.31 -13.48 14.70
CA LEU A 124 -22.74 -13.52 16.10
C LEU A 124 -24.10 -12.84 16.29
N LYS A 125 -24.29 -11.62 15.76
CA LYS A 125 -25.56 -10.89 15.84
C LYS A 125 -26.71 -11.68 15.19
N SER A 126 -26.45 -12.27 14.02
CA SER A 126 -27.43 -13.12 13.32
C SER A 126 -27.86 -14.34 14.15
N THR A 127 -26.96 -14.95 14.94
CA THR A 127 -27.34 -16.05 15.85
C THR A 127 -28.27 -15.59 16.98
N GLU A 128 -28.12 -14.35 17.44
CA GLU A 128 -28.99 -13.79 18.48
C GLU A 128 -30.39 -13.47 17.94
N GLU A 129 -30.45 -12.86 16.76
CA GLU A 129 -31.71 -12.60 16.03
C GLU A 129 -32.46 -13.89 15.74
N SER A 130 -31.77 -14.90 15.19
CA SER A 130 -32.35 -16.24 14.92
C SER A 130 -32.92 -16.90 16.18
N ARG A 131 -32.28 -16.67 17.34
CA ARG A 131 -32.77 -17.19 18.63
C ARG A 131 -34.05 -16.48 19.07
N LEU A 132 -34.11 -15.15 18.96
CA LEU A 132 -35.28 -14.35 19.29
C LEU A 132 -36.49 -14.70 18.39
N GLU A 133 -36.24 -14.98 17.10
CA GLU A 133 -37.27 -15.47 16.18
C GLU A 133 -37.81 -16.85 16.60
N LEU A 134 -36.93 -17.77 17.02
CA LEU A 134 -37.36 -19.07 17.55
C LEU A 134 -38.15 -18.92 18.85
N GLU A 135 -37.70 -18.09 19.79
CA GLU A 135 -38.39 -17.83 21.06
C GLU A 135 -39.77 -17.18 20.85
N SER A 136 -39.90 -16.23 19.93
CA SER A 136 -41.16 -15.56 19.60
C SER A 136 -42.09 -16.42 18.72
N GLY A 137 -41.55 -17.23 17.82
CA GLY A 137 -42.29 -18.20 17.01
C GLY A 137 -42.86 -19.34 17.86
N VAL A 138 -42.20 -19.68 18.97
CA VAL A 138 -42.73 -20.62 19.98
C VAL A 138 -44.01 -20.05 20.62
N THR A 139 -44.10 -18.77 20.96
CA THR A 139 -45.31 -18.24 21.63
C THR A 139 -46.53 -18.15 20.69
N LYS A 140 -46.34 -17.83 19.40
CA LYS A 140 -47.45 -17.67 18.44
C LYS A 140 -47.99 -18.99 17.87
N ASN A 141 -47.17 -20.06 17.86
CA ASN A 141 -47.54 -21.35 17.25
C ASN A 141 -47.81 -22.47 18.30
N TRP A 142 -47.38 -22.29 19.55
CA TRP A 142 -47.57 -23.24 20.65
C TRP A 142 -49.04 -23.40 21.04
N PHE A 143 -49.85 -22.33 21.00
CA PHE A 143 -51.29 -22.40 21.23
C PHE A 143 -52.05 -23.18 20.15
N ARG A 144 -51.47 -23.42 18.97
CA ARG A 144 -52.20 -24.02 17.84
C ARG A 144 -52.03 -25.54 17.68
N LYS A 145 -50.98 -26.19 18.22
CA LYS A 145 -50.76 -27.64 17.99
C LYS A 145 -50.02 -28.36 19.13
N ARG A 146 -50.79 -29.00 20.03
CA ARG A 146 -50.36 -30.18 20.81
C ARG A 146 -50.02 -31.34 19.86
N ARG A 147 -48.75 -31.51 19.46
CA ARG A 147 -48.20 -32.80 18.95
C ARG A 147 -46.75 -32.95 19.37
N ALA A 148 -46.45 -34.08 20.03
CA ALA A 148 -45.21 -34.34 20.77
C ALA A 148 -43.94 -34.58 19.91
N GLY A 149 -44.03 -34.58 18.57
CA GLY A 149 -42.90 -34.90 17.69
C GLY A 149 -41.97 -33.73 17.32
N LYS A 150 -42.45 -32.48 17.34
CA LYS A 150 -41.70 -31.31 16.81
C LYS A 150 -40.87 -30.54 17.85
N LYS A 151 -40.95 -30.93 19.13
CA LYS A 151 -40.22 -30.28 20.23
C LYS A 151 -38.73 -30.63 20.20
N ALA A 152 -38.40 -31.87 19.82
CA ALA A 152 -37.02 -32.33 19.67
C ALA A 152 -36.27 -31.55 18.58
N ASP A 153 -36.89 -31.37 17.41
CA ASP A 153 -36.30 -30.62 16.29
C ASP A 153 -36.01 -29.15 16.64
N ILE A 154 -36.91 -28.50 17.38
CA ILE A 154 -36.72 -27.11 17.84
C ILE A 154 -35.58 -27.03 18.86
N MET A 155 -35.53 -27.95 19.83
CA MET A 155 -34.42 -28.02 20.79
C MET A 155 -33.08 -28.25 20.10
N GLN A 156 -33.04 -29.14 19.10
CA GLN A 156 -31.83 -29.37 18.31
C GLN A 156 -31.39 -28.12 17.53
N ALA A 157 -32.33 -27.39 16.92
CA ALA A 157 -32.02 -26.13 16.24
C ALA A 157 -31.46 -25.07 17.20
N VAL A 158 -32.04 -24.95 18.41
CA VAL A 158 -31.54 -24.05 19.46
C VAL A 158 -30.12 -24.45 19.88
N ASP A 159 -29.85 -25.73 20.10
CA ASP A 159 -28.51 -26.22 20.47
C ASP A 159 -27.46 -25.92 19.39
N ILE A 160 -27.82 -26.06 18.11
CA ILE A 160 -26.95 -25.69 16.97
C ILE A 160 -26.64 -24.19 17.01
N ILE A 161 -27.64 -23.33 17.21
CA ILE A 161 -27.46 -21.87 17.29
C ILE A 161 -26.57 -21.50 18.48
N LEU A 162 -26.77 -22.11 19.65
CA LEU A 162 -25.94 -21.88 20.83
C LEU A 162 -24.48 -22.31 20.60
N SER A 163 -24.28 -23.44 19.92
CA SER A 163 -22.95 -23.93 19.56
C SER A 163 -22.26 -22.98 18.57
N LEU A 164 -22.99 -22.48 17.58
CA LEU A 164 -22.49 -21.53 16.59
C LEU A 164 -22.16 -20.17 17.25
N LYS A 165 -23.06 -19.65 18.09
CA LYS A 165 -22.84 -18.44 18.91
C LYS A 165 -21.55 -18.57 19.72
N LYS A 166 -21.34 -19.72 20.38
CA LYS A 166 -20.11 -20.00 21.12
C LYS A 166 -18.88 -20.00 20.21
N GLY A 167 -18.98 -20.60 19.03
CA GLY A 167 -17.90 -20.61 18.03
C GLY A 167 -17.51 -19.20 17.58
N TYR A 168 -18.47 -18.35 17.23
CA TYR A 168 -18.22 -16.96 16.86
C TYR A 168 -17.58 -16.18 17.99
N ARG A 169 -18.08 -16.31 19.23
CA ARG A 169 -17.52 -15.62 20.40
C ARG A 169 -16.05 -16.00 20.65
N LEU A 170 -15.72 -17.29 20.60
CA LEU A 170 -14.34 -17.76 20.77
C LEU A 170 -13.42 -17.28 19.63
N GLY A 171 -13.93 -17.24 18.40
CA GLY A 171 -13.20 -16.70 17.25
C GLY A 171 -12.91 -15.21 17.41
N LEU A 172 -13.92 -14.43 17.80
CA LEU A 172 -13.78 -12.99 18.07
C LEU A 172 -12.79 -12.72 19.20
N GLU A 173 -12.91 -13.41 20.32
CA GLU A 173 -12.00 -13.25 21.47
C GLU A 173 -10.53 -13.46 21.06
N ARG A 174 -10.24 -14.54 20.32
CA ARG A 174 -8.88 -14.81 19.83
C ARG A 174 -8.38 -13.75 18.85
N LEU A 175 -9.26 -13.28 17.98
CA LEU A 175 -8.92 -12.27 16.98
C LEU A 175 -8.65 -10.92 17.66
N ASP A 176 -9.51 -10.52 18.60
CA ASP A 176 -9.39 -9.30 19.41
C ASP A 176 -8.08 -9.30 20.20
N GLU A 177 -7.72 -10.41 20.85
CA GLU A 177 -6.42 -10.56 21.50
C GLU A 177 -5.25 -10.41 20.53
N THR A 178 -5.39 -10.95 19.30
CA THR A 178 -4.32 -10.94 18.30
C THR A 178 -4.08 -9.54 17.75
N ILE A 179 -5.16 -8.84 17.34
CA ILE A 179 -5.06 -7.48 16.79
C ILE A 179 -4.57 -6.49 17.87
N LEU A 180 -5.01 -6.67 19.13
CA LEU A 180 -4.53 -5.86 20.25
C LEU A 180 -3.03 -6.04 20.49
N LYS A 181 -2.51 -7.28 20.45
CA LYS A 181 -1.06 -7.56 20.54
C LYS A 181 -0.25 -6.92 19.42
N TRP A 182 -0.87 -6.71 18.25
CA TRP A 182 -0.24 -6.05 17.11
C TRP A 182 -0.37 -4.52 17.16
N GLY A 183 -0.95 -3.96 18.23
CA GLY A 183 -1.13 -2.52 18.40
C GLY A 183 -2.31 -1.93 17.66
N VAL A 184 -3.26 -2.77 17.22
CA VAL A 184 -4.47 -2.32 16.54
C VAL A 184 -5.56 -2.02 17.58
N ALA A 185 -6.19 -0.85 17.44
CA ALA A 185 -7.28 -0.41 18.29
C ALA A 185 -8.44 0.13 17.45
N GLU A 186 -9.67 -0.08 17.94
CA GLU A 186 -10.90 0.44 17.33
C GLU A 186 -11.03 1.95 17.57
N ILE A 187 -11.53 2.68 16.57
CA ILE A 187 -11.81 4.12 16.65
C ILE A 187 -13.27 4.30 17.10
N PRO A 188 -13.52 4.72 18.35
CA PRO A 188 -14.88 4.93 18.84
C PRO A 188 -15.51 6.16 18.16
N CYS A 189 -16.48 5.94 17.27
CA CYS A 189 -17.09 7.01 16.47
C CYS A 189 -18.54 7.33 16.85
N GLN A 190 -19.36 6.32 17.16
CA GLN A 190 -20.80 6.48 17.40
C GLN A 190 -21.10 7.56 18.46
N GLY A 191 -21.93 8.55 18.11
CA GLY A 191 -22.32 9.64 18.99
C GLY A 191 -21.23 10.67 19.29
N LYS A 192 -20.05 10.58 18.64
CA LYS A 192 -18.97 11.57 18.77
C LYS A 192 -19.00 12.59 17.64
N PRO A 193 -18.34 13.76 17.81
CA PRO A 193 -18.10 14.68 16.70
C PRO A 193 -17.29 14.00 15.59
N PHE A 194 -17.63 14.33 14.35
CA PHE A 194 -16.89 13.89 13.17
C PHE A 194 -15.46 14.43 13.17
N ASP A 195 -14.48 13.56 12.95
CA ASP A 195 -13.08 13.91 12.81
C ASP A 195 -12.54 13.43 11.44
N PRO A 196 -12.24 14.34 10.49
CA PRO A 196 -11.75 13.99 9.16
C PRO A 196 -10.43 13.19 9.13
N ASN A 197 -9.63 13.23 10.21
CA ASN A 197 -8.36 12.52 10.26
C ASN A 197 -8.54 11.00 10.45
N VAL A 198 -9.68 10.60 11.04
CA VAL A 198 -9.96 9.22 11.44
C VAL A 198 -11.30 8.71 10.93
N MET A 199 -12.12 9.57 10.32
CA MET A 199 -13.45 9.25 9.82
C MET A 199 -13.64 9.74 8.37
N THR A 200 -14.47 9.02 7.63
CA THR A 200 -14.97 9.37 6.30
C THR A 200 -16.49 9.42 6.37
N ALA A 201 -17.07 10.61 6.20
CA ALA A 201 -18.52 10.76 6.12
C ALA A 201 -18.99 10.23 4.75
N VAL A 202 -19.66 9.08 4.76
CA VAL A 202 -20.20 8.45 3.55
C VAL A 202 -21.69 8.76 3.35
N ASP A 203 -22.35 9.27 4.39
CA ASP A 203 -23.75 9.67 4.37
C ASP A 203 -24.01 10.83 5.35
N MET A 204 -25.07 11.59 5.11
CA MET A 204 -25.50 12.69 5.97
C MET A 204 -27.02 12.65 6.15
N GLU A 205 -27.49 12.84 7.38
CA GLU A 205 -28.92 12.88 7.70
C GLU A 205 -29.27 14.18 8.40
N GLU A 206 -30.30 14.88 7.92
CA GLU A 206 -30.77 16.12 8.53
C GLU A 206 -31.43 15.83 9.87
N ARG A 207 -30.94 16.47 10.94
CA ARG A 207 -31.43 16.29 12.32
C ARG A 207 -31.54 17.63 13.04
N GLU A 208 -32.70 17.89 13.60
CA GLU A 208 -32.94 19.06 14.49
C GLU A 208 -32.62 18.75 15.95
N ASP A 209 -32.70 17.47 16.33
CA ASP A 209 -32.54 16.96 17.69
C ASP A 209 -31.08 16.64 18.05
N ILE A 210 -30.17 16.64 17.07
CA ILE A 210 -28.78 16.23 17.23
C ILE A 210 -27.86 17.34 16.73
N LEU A 211 -26.75 17.57 17.44
CA LEU A 211 -25.75 18.56 17.08
C LEU A 211 -25.14 18.26 15.70
N ASP A 212 -25.00 19.30 14.87
CA ASP A 212 -24.35 19.24 13.55
C ASP A 212 -22.96 18.56 13.62
N GLY A 213 -22.67 17.70 12.65
CA GLY A 213 -21.42 16.96 12.59
C GLY A 213 -21.29 15.82 13.60
N THR A 214 -22.33 15.47 14.36
CA THR A 214 -22.31 14.29 15.24
C THR A 214 -22.47 13.01 14.44
N VAL A 215 -21.67 11.98 14.72
CA VAL A 215 -21.80 10.66 14.10
C VAL A 215 -23.08 9.97 14.58
N LEU A 216 -23.98 9.71 13.64
CA LEU A 216 -25.27 9.05 13.85
C LEU A 216 -25.20 7.54 13.73
N GLU A 217 -24.35 7.03 12.84
CA GLU A 217 -24.24 5.61 12.56
C GLU A 217 -22.82 5.31 12.05
N VAL A 218 -22.27 4.16 12.45
CA VAL A 218 -20.99 3.65 11.93
C VAL A 218 -21.28 2.50 10.97
N PHE A 219 -21.06 2.72 9.68
CA PHE A 219 -21.23 1.69 8.64
C PHE A 219 -20.03 0.75 8.56
N ARG A 220 -18.83 1.29 8.77
CA ARG A 220 -17.60 0.51 8.84
C ARG A 220 -16.75 1.03 9.98
N THR A 221 -16.41 0.15 10.89
CA THR A 221 -15.53 0.46 12.01
C THR A 221 -14.13 0.86 11.52
N GLY A 222 -13.64 1.98 12.03
CA GLY A 222 -12.28 2.48 11.82
C GLY A 222 -11.30 1.90 12.83
N TYR A 223 -10.03 1.81 12.45
CA TYR A 223 -8.98 1.25 13.29
C TYR A 223 -7.68 2.05 13.18
N THR A 224 -6.96 2.13 14.29
CA THR A 224 -5.61 2.69 14.38
C THR A 224 -4.59 1.58 14.62
N LEU A 225 -3.38 1.72 14.09
CA LEU A 225 -2.21 0.89 14.38
C LEU A 225 -1.16 1.76 15.07
N ASN A 226 -0.79 1.46 16.31
CA ASN A 226 0.19 2.23 17.07
C ASN A 226 -0.07 3.75 17.05
N HIS A 227 -1.33 4.15 17.19
CA HIS A 227 -1.82 5.54 17.14
C HIS A 227 -1.91 6.20 15.76
N GLU A 228 -1.46 5.54 14.68
CA GLU A 228 -1.67 6.01 13.32
C GLU A 228 -2.95 5.40 12.72
N THR A 229 -3.68 6.15 11.90
CA THR A 229 -4.89 5.64 11.25
C THR A 229 -4.54 4.53 10.28
N LEU A 230 -4.95 3.29 10.58
CA LEU A 230 -4.81 2.14 9.68
C LEU A 230 -5.92 2.15 8.63
N ARG A 231 -7.14 2.44 9.08
CA ARG A 231 -8.34 2.52 8.24
C ARG A 231 -9.33 3.49 8.85
N PRO A 232 -9.79 4.53 8.13
CA PRO A 232 -10.78 5.45 8.66
C PRO A 232 -12.13 4.75 8.85
N ALA A 233 -12.90 5.20 9.84
CA ALA A 233 -14.28 4.77 10.02
C ALA A 233 -15.16 5.35 8.91
N GLN A 234 -16.11 4.58 8.38
CA GLN A 234 -17.13 5.10 7.48
C GLN A 234 -18.40 5.36 8.28
N VAL A 235 -18.85 6.61 8.26
CA VAL A 235 -19.90 7.08 9.18
C VAL A 235 -20.99 7.86 8.45
N LYS A 236 -22.20 7.82 9.03
CA LYS A 236 -23.27 8.78 8.77
C LYS A 236 -23.18 9.90 9.79
N VAL A 237 -23.24 11.15 9.36
CA VAL A 237 -23.17 12.32 10.25
C VAL A 237 -24.46 13.13 10.23
N ALA A 238 -24.81 13.73 11.36
CA ALA A 238 -25.92 14.67 11.47
C ALA A 238 -25.57 15.95 10.72
N ARG A 239 -26.55 16.47 9.98
CA ARG A 239 -26.50 17.80 9.38
C ARG A 239 -27.61 18.67 9.96
N ALA A 240 -27.30 19.87 10.41
CA ALA A 240 -28.33 20.82 10.79
C ALA A 240 -29.16 21.22 9.54
N PRO A 241 -30.50 21.30 9.65
CA PRO A 241 -31.31 21.76 8.54
C PRO A 241 -30.99 23.22 8.21
N MET A 242 -30.77 23.49 6.93
CA MET A 242 -30.35 24.80 6.44
C MET A 242 -31.53 25.78 6.51
N ASN A 243 -31.42 26.85 7.31
CA ASN A 243 -32.44 27.91 7.34
C ASN A 243 -32.40 28.70 6.02
N PRO A 244 -33.49 28.77 5.22
CA PRO A 244 -33.47 29.33 3.86
C PRO A 244 -33.14 30.84 3.74
N LYS A 245 -32.88 31.56 4.84
CA LYS A 245 -32.73 33.03 4.84
C LYS A 245 -31.31 33.55 4.61
N GLU A 246 -30.32 32.70 4.38
CA GLU A 246 -28.90 33.11 4.30
C GLU A 246 -28.30 33.11 2.88
N LYS A 247 -29.14 33.01 1.84
CA LYS A 247 -28.72 33.41 0.48
C LYS A 247 -29.09 34.88 0.26
N ILE A 248 -28.12 35.77 0.49
CA ILE A 248 -28.10 37.16 -0.01
C ILE A 248 -26.83 37.33 -0.83
#